data_AF-A0A1E7FPP1-F1
#
_entry.id   AF-A0A1E7FPP1-F1
#
_cell.length_a   1.000
_cell.length_b   1.000
_cell.length_c   1.000
_cell.angle_alpha   90.00
_cell.angle_beta   90.00
_cell.angle_gamma   90.00
#
_symmetry.space_group_name_H-M   'P 1'
#
loop_
_entity.id
_entity.type
_entity.pdbx_description
1 polymer ?
#
loop_
_entity_poly.entity_id
_entity_poly.type
_entity_poly.pdbx_seq_one_letter_code
_entity_poly.pdbx_strand_id
1 'polypeptide(L)'
;MFCLLLVCNELASEESLTTEDTSDWDQGQRWKITLQKLSELLDTVDEGVITPPPSSSMIQESKILETCPQLFRLDPTIIEETAQRIIDEFGKQYLQSSVLNDNPIILSYKANDVVYGLQFMTTMMMTDSKPACAASSALLLLAINGGIQERAVSTALGAAADATSKANKSIASDTMQSLRQIRTANRNKK
;
A
#
# COMPACT_ATOMS: atom_id res chain seq x y z
N MET A 1 35.37 17.47 23.64
CA MET A 1 34.30 17.87 24.58
C MET A 1 33.93 19.31 24.30
N PHE A 2 32.98 19.52 23.40
CA PHE A 2 32.21 20.76 23.25
C PHE A 2 30.85 20.35 22.68
N CYS A 3 29.81 20.74 23.41
CA CYS A 3 28.41 20.41 23.17
C CYS A 3 27.80 21.20 22.00
N LEU A 4 26.81 20.57 21.36
CA LEU A 4 25.51 21.10 20.90
C LEU A 4 25.44 22.56 20.41
N LEU A 5 24.94 22.72 19.17
CA LEU A 5 23.78 23.55 18.80
C LEU A 5 23.51 23.27 17.30
N LEU A 6 22.47 22.49 16.99
CA LEU A 6 21.17 23.01 16.50
C LEU A 6 21.27 23.69 15.12
N VAL A 7 21.14 22.87 14.07
CA VAL A 7 20.55 23.30 12.80
C VAL A 7 19.41 22.32 12.49
N CYS A 8 18.32 22.48 13.25
CA CYS A 8 16.99 22.03 12.88
C CYS A 8 16.20 23.28 12.52
N ASN A 9 16.15 23.60 11.24
CA ASN A 9 15.23 24.53 10.55
C ASN A 9 15.22 24.00 9.10
N GLU A 10 14.13 23.76 8.40
CA GLU A 10 12.77 24.28 8.50
C GLU A 10 11.89 23.32 7.68
N LEU A 11 11.10 22.48 8.35
CA LEU A 11 10.02 21.69 7.73
C LEU A 11 8.75 22.03 8.51
N ALA A 12 8.30 23.27 8.36
CA ALA A 12 6.93 23.64 8.69
C ALA A 12 6.08 23.46 7.43
N SER A 13 5.80 22.19 7.11
CA SER A 13 4.61 21.87 6.33
C SER A 13 3.44 22.05 7.29
N GLU A 14 2.64 23.08 7.07
CA GLU A 14 1.33 23.26 7.70
C GLU A 14 0.41 22.11 7.25
N GLU A 15 0.55 20.95 7.88
CA GLU A 15 -0.53 19.98 7.92
C GLU A 15 -1.59 20.52 8.88
N SER A 16 -2.72 20.91 8.30
CA SER A 16 -3.93 21.24 9.03
C SER A 16 -4.30 20.06 9.94
N LEU A 17 -3.99 20.18 11.23
CA LEU A 17 -4.55 19.37 12.30
C LEU A 17 -6.05 19.67 12.38
N THR A 18 -6.84 19.01 11.53
CA THR A 18 -8.24 18.75 11.85
C THR A 18 -8.24 17.75 12.99
N THR A 19 -8.71 18.22 14.14
CA THR A 19 -9.01 17.46 15.35
C THR A 19 -9.90 16.26 15.03
N GLU A 20 -9.30 15.11 14.72
CA GLU A 20 -9.99 13.83 14.81
C GLU A 20 -9.84 13.31 16.24
N ASP A 21 -10.66 13.89 17.12
CA ASP A 21 -11.01 13.33 18.41
C ASP A 21 -11.79 12.02 18.16
N THR A 22 -11.05 10.97 17.80
CA THR A 22 -11.60 9.63 17.61
C THR A 22 -11.81 9.00 18.98
N SER A 23 -12.89 9.44 19.64
CA SER A 23 -13.57 8.72 20.70
C SER A 23 -13.39 7.21 20.53
N ASP A 24 -12.59 6.62 21.42
CA ASP A 24 -12.15 5.22 21.41
C ASP A 24 -13.30 4.16 21.41
N TRP A 25 -14.57 4.59 21.29
CA TRP A 25 -15.77 3.83 21.65
C TRP A 25 -16.76 3.54 20.51
N ASP A 26 -16.52 3.99 19.27
CA ASP A 26 -17.36 3.62 18.10
C ASP A 26 -16.92 2.31 17.42
N GLN A 27 -16.27 1.45 18.19
CA GLN A 27 -15.66 0.21 17.75
C GLN A 27 -16.64 -0.70 16.98
N GLY A 28 -17.86 -0.89 17.47
CA GLY A 28 -18.87 -1.66 16.73
C GLY A 28 -19.53 -0.92 15.55
N GLN A 29 -19.46 0.41 15.49
CA GLN A 29 -20.12 1.19 14.45
C GLN A 29 -19.33 1.17 13.14
N ARG A 30 -17.99 1.24 13.20
CA ARG A 30 -17.14 1.22 12.00
C ARG A 30 -17.35 -0.04 11.16
N TRP A 31 -17.42 -1.19 11.82
CA TRP A 31 -17.68 -2.44 11.13
C TRP A 31 -19.10 -2.51 10.57
N LYS A 32 -20.12 -2.01 11.29
CA LYS A 32 -21.48 -1.89 10.75
C LYS A 32 -21.54 -1.01 9.50
N ILE A 33 -20.85 0.13 9.50
CA ILE A 33 -20.73 1.01 8.34
C ILE A 33 -20.01 0.29 7.19
N THR A 34 -18.94 -0.45 7.50
CA THR A 34 -18.21 -1.25 6.51
C THR A 34 -19.10 -2.31 5.88
N LEU A 35 -19.85 -3.05 6.69
CA LEU A 35 -20.82 -4.05 6.20
C LEU A 35 -21.90 -3.42 5.35
N GLN A 36 -22.45 -2.27 5.77
CA GLN A 36 -23.43 -1.53 4.99
C GLN A 36 -22.86 -1.18 3.61
N LYS A 37 -21.68 -0.57 3.56
CA LYS A 37 -21.00 -0.22 2.29
C LYS A 37 -20.73 -1.45 1.43
N LEU A 38 -20.23 -2.54 2.00
CA LEU A 38 -20.01 -3.78 1.27
C LEU A 38 -21.32 -4.38 0.74
N SER A 39 -22.41 -4.32 1.50
CA SER A 39 -23.72 -4.76 1.01
C SER A 39 -24.23 -3.88 -0.12
N GLU A 40 -24.10 -2.56 -0.03
CA GLU A 40 -24.49 -1.62 -1.08
C GLU A 40 -23.72 -1.90 -2.38
N LEU A 41 -22.41 -2.14 -2.30
CA LEU A 41 -21.59 -2.50 -3.46
C LEU A 41 -22.04 -3.80 -4.14
N LEU A 42 -22.49 -4.78 -3.35
CA LEU A 42 -22.93 -6.09 -3.83
C LEU A 42 -24.38 -6.10 -4.34
N ASP A 43 -25.24 -5.27 -3.76
CA ASP A 43 -26.68 -5.19 -4.07
C ASP A 43 -26.99 -4.30 -5.28
N THR A 44 -26.01 -3.53 -5.79
CA THR A 44 -26.18 -2.79 -7.05
C THR A 44 -26.52 -3.79 -8.17
N VAL A 45 -27.77 -3.76 -8.61
CA VAL A 45 -28.28 -4.60 -9.70
C VAL A 45 -27.55 -4.18 -10.98
N ASP A 46 -26.77 -5.08 -11.57
CA ASP A 46 -26.32 -4.89 -12.95
C ASP A 46 -27.58 -4.85 -13.84
N GLU A 47 -27.84 -3.71 -14.47
CA GLU A 47 -29.04 -3.42 -15.30
C GLU A 47 -29.22 -4.32 -16.54
N GLY A 48 -28.52 -5.46 -16.64
CA GLY A 48 -28.48 -6.29 -17.84
C GLY A 48 -28.82 -7.78 -17.69
N VAL A 49 -29.02 -8.30 -16.46
CA VAL A 49 -29.21 -9.75 -16.26
C VAL A 49 -30.54 -10.05 -15.57
N ILE A 50 -31.50 -10.54 -16.37
CA ILE A 50 -32.80 -11.07 -15.90
C ILE A 50 -32.56 -12.44 -15.26
N THR A 51 -31.93 -12.47 -14.10
CA THR A 51 -31.95 -13.63 -13.20
C THR A 51 -32.57 -13.19 -11.89
N PRO A 52 -33.49 -14.00 -11.32
CA PRO A 52 -34.08 -13.67 -10.03
C PRO A 52 -32.97 -13.48 -9.00
N PRO A 53 -33.08 -12.49 -8.10
CA PRO A 53 -32.03 -12.19 -7.14
C PRO A 53 -31.75 -13.45 -6.34
N PRO A 54 -30.52 -13.99 -6.36
CA PRO A 54 -30.16 -14.99 -5.37
C PRO A 54 -30.39 -14.33 -4.02
N SER A 55 -31.22 -14.98 -3.20
CA SER A 55 -31.42 -14.68 -1.78
C SER A 55 -30.18 -14.03 -1.21
N SER A 56 -30.30 -12.74 -0.81
CA SER A 56 -29.30 -11.92 -0.15
C SER A 56 -28.09 -12.75 0.26
N SER A 57 -26.98 -12.63 -0.47
CA SER A 57 -25.72 -13.28 -0.14
C SER A 57 -25.25 -12.69 1.17
N MET A 58 -25.79 -13.22 2.26
CA MET A 58 -25.65 -12.68 3.60
C MET A 58 -24.18 -12.81 3.95
N ILE A 59 -23.48 -11.68 4.02
CA ILE A 59 -22.06 -11.62 4.36
C ILE A 59 -21.91 -12.34 5.71
N GLN A 60 -21.11 -13.41 5.75
CA GLN A 60 -20.88 -14.20 6.96
C GLN A 60 -19.94 -13.45 7.89
N GLU A 61 -20.46 -12.42 8.55
CA GLU A 61 -19.73 -11.51 9.43
C GLU A 61 -18.85 -12.23 10.45
N SER A 62 -19.41 -13.21 11.17
CA SER A 62 -18.66 -13.93 12.22
C SER A 62 -17.43 -14.64 11.66
N LYS A 63 -17.56 -15.32 10.52
CA LYS A 63 -16.47 -16.04 9.86
C LYS A 63 -15.37 -15.09 9.38
N ILE A 64 -15.76 -13.95 8.82
CA ILE A 64 -14.81 -12.93 8.33
C ILE A 64 -14.01 -12.36 9.49
N LEU A 65 -14.67 -12.01 10.59
CA LEU A 65 -14.02 -11.42 11.76
C LEU A 65 -13.16 -12.43 12.54
N GLU A 66 -13.55 -13.70 12.58
CA GLU A 66 -12.70 -14.78 13.13
C GLU A 66 -11.40 -14.92 12.33
N THR A 67 -11.49 -14.79 11.01
CA THR A 67 -10.33 -14.95 10.11
C THR A 67 -9.47 -13.69 10.05
N CYS A 68 -10.09 -12.51 10.12
CA CYS A 68 -9.44 -11.22 9.86
C CYS A 68 -9.96 -10.14 10.84
N PRO A 69 -9.65 -10.24 12.14
CA PRO A 69 -10.15 -9.29 13.15
C PRO A 69 -9.64 -7.86 12.95
N GLN A 70 -8.55 -7.68 12.21
CA GLN A 70 -7.99 -6.36 11.90
C GLN A 70 -8.91 -5.48 11.05
N LEU A 71 -9.84 -6.06 10.27
CA LEU A 71 -10.80 -5.27 9.47
C LEU A 71 -11.64 -4.34 10.35
N PHE A 72 -11.89 -4.72 11.60
CA PHE A 72 -12.64 -3.94 12.57
C PHE A 72 -11.96 -2.61 12.95
N ARG A 73 -10.63 -2.52 12.77
CA ARG A 73 -9.83 -1.34 13.13
C ARG A 73 -9.60 -0.40 11.95
N LEU A 74 -9.87 -0.86 10.73
CA LEU A 74 -9.61 -0.08 9.53
C LEU A 74 -10.72 0.94 9.29
N ASP A 75 -10.37 1.98 8.55
CA ASP A 75 -11.34 2.94 8.05
C ASP A 75 -12.25 2.25 7.02
N PRO A 76 -13.59 2.33 7.16
CA PRO A 76 -14.53 1.79 6.19
C PRO A 76 -14.27 2.26 4.74
N THR A 77 -13.75 3.47 4.54
CA THR A 77 -13.44 4.01 3.20
C THR A 77 -12.34 3.20 2.51
N ILE A 78 -11.28 2.82 3.23
CA ILE A 78 -10.16 2.03 2.67
C ILE A 78 -10.65 0.65 2.23
N ILE A 79 -11.50 0.03 3.05
CA ILE A 79 -12.08 -1.28 2.74
C ILE A 79 -12.98 -1.19 1.50
N GLU A 80 -13.83 -0.16 1.45
CA GLU A 80 -14.72 0.11 0.32
C GLU A 80 -13.96 0.34 -0.97
N GLU A 81 -12.94 1.20 -0.98
CA GLU A 81 -12.10 1.47 -2.16
C GLU A 81 -11.42 0.20 -2.67
N THR A 82 -10.95 -0.63 -1.74
CA THR A 82 -10.27 -1.89 -2.08
C THR A 82 -11.26 -2.92 -2.61
N ALA A 83 -12.45 -3.02 -2.02
CA ALA A 83 -13.53 -3.88 -2.50
C ALA A 83 -14.00 -3.45 -3.90
N GLN A 84 -14.22 -2.15 -4.11
CA GLN A 84 -14.56 -1.59 -5.41
C GLN A 84 -13.49 -1.93 -6.44
N ARG A 85 -12.21 -1.78 -6.09
CA ARG A 85 -11.13 -2.12 -7.01
C ARG A 85 -11.11 -3.60 -7.40
N ILE A 86 -11.41 -4.50 -6.45
CA ILE A 86 -11.53 -5.93 -6.73
C ILE A 86 -12.73 -6.21 -7.65
N ILE A 87 -13.85 -5.51 -7.44
CA ILE A 87 -15.03 -5.61 -8.31
C ILE A 87 -14.68 -5.16 -9.74
N ASP A 88 -13.97 -4.05 -9.90
CA ASP A 88 -13.59 -3.53 -11.21
C ASP A 88 -12.67 -4.50 -11.98
N GLU A 89 -11.79 -5.21 -11.26
CA GLU A 89 -10.79 -6.10 -11.87
C GLU A 89 -11.31 -7.53 -12.10
N PHE A 90 -12.16 -8.05 -11.20
CA PHE A 90 -12.57 -9.47 -11.16
C PHE A 90 -14.08 -9.70 -11.10
N GLY A 91 -14.88 -8.65 -10.88
CA GLY A 91 -16.32 -8.72 -10.74
C GLY A 91 -16.83 -9.00 -9.32
N LYS A 92 -18.11 -8.67 -9.09
CA LYS A 92 -18.82 -8.83 -7.80
C LYS A 92 -18.79 -10.28 -7.30
N GLN A 93 -18.95 -11.24 -8.21
CA GLN A 93 -19.00 -12.66 -7.87
C GLN A 93 -17.66 -13.15 -7.28
N TYR A 94 -16.52 -12.63 -7.75
CA TYR A 94 -15.22 -13.00 -7.22
C TYR A 94 -15.01 -12.45 -5.80
N LEU A 95 -15.41 -11.19 -5.56
CA LEU A 95 -15.39 -10.60 -4.22
C LEU A 95 -16.20 -11.45 -3.23
N GLN A 96 -17.43 -11.83 -3.60
CA GLN A 96 -18.31 -12.64 -2.74
C GLN A 96 -17.82 -14.07 -2.54
N SER A 97 -17.54 -14.77 -3.63
CA SER A 97 -17.28 -16.22 -3.58
C SER A 97 -15.89 -16.55 -3.05
N SER A 98 -14.89 -15.73 -3.37
CA SER A 98 -13.47 -16.06 -3.16
C SER A 98 -12.80 -15.14 -2.14
N VAL A 99 -12.99 -13.82 -2.23
CA VAL A 99 -12.27 -12.89 -1.33
C VAL A 99 -12.89 -12.88 0.06
N LEU A 100 -14.20 -12.60 0.18
CA LEU A 100 -14.87 -12.52 1.48
C LEU A 100 -14.87 -13.87 2.21
N ASN A 101 -14.99 -14.99 1.49
CA ASN A 101 -15.10 -16.32 2.09
C ASN A 101 -13.76 -16.98 2.43
N ASP A 102 -12.74 -16.80 1.59
CA ASP A 102 -11.47 -17.54 1.71
C ASP A 102 -10.30 -16.66 2.17
N ASN A 103 -10.21 -15.42 1.68
CA ASN A 103 -9.08 -14.52 1.97
C ASN A 103 -9.53 -13.08 2.28
N PRO A 104 -10.32 -12.85 3.35
CA PRO A 104 -10.83 -11.52 3.69
C PRO A 104 -9.73 -10.52 4.04
N ILE A 105 -8.52 -11.00 4.34
CA ILE A 105 -7.33 -10.16 4.57
C ILE A 105 -6.98 -9.28 3.36
N ILE A 106 -7.38 -9.66 2.14
CA ILE A 106 -7.14 -8.83 0.94
C ILE A 106 -7.79 -7.45 1.09
N LEU A 107 -8.92 -7.36 1.78
CA LEU A 107 -9.61 -6.08 2.05
C LEU A 107 -8.87 -5.18 3.04
N SER A 108 -7.83 -5.68 3.71
CA SER A 108 -7.01 -4.88 4.62
C SER A 108 -5.90 -4.08 3.93
N TYR A 109 -5.63 -4.37 2.65
CA TYR A 109 -4.65 -3.64 1.85
C TYR A 109 -5.27 -2.40 1.23
N LYS A 110 -4.43 -1.48 0.74
CA LYS A 110 -4.92 -0.32 -0.02
C LYS A 110 -5.22 -0.71 -1.46
N ALA A 111 -6.20 -0.07 -2.09
CA ALA A 111 -6.54 -0.30 -3.50
C ALA A 111 -5.32 -0.19 -4.44
N ASN A 112 -4.42 0.76 -4.18
CA ASN A 112 -3.18 0.94 -4.95
C ASN A 112 -2.24 -0.28 -4.86
N ASP A 113 -2.22 -0.98 -3.72
CA ASP A 113 -1.39 -2.17 -3.53
C ASP A 113 -1.94 -3.37 -4.31
N VAL A 114 -3.27 -3.43 -4.47
CA VAL A 114 -3.94 -4.42 -5.34
C VAL A 114 -3.53 -4.22 -6.80
N VAL A 115 -3.61 -2.98 -7.30
CA VAL A 115 -3.22 -2.65 -8.68
C VAL A 115 -1.75 -2.95 -8.91
N TYR A 116 -0.89 -2.51 -8.00
CA TYR A 116 0.53 -2.75 -8.11
C TYR A 116 0.87 -4.24 -8.02
N GLY A 117 0.21 -4.98 -7.13
CA GLY A 117 0.37 -6.43 -7.00
C GLY A 117 0.07 -7.16 -8.31
N LEU A 118 -1.00 -6.77 -9.01
CA LEU A 118 -1.31 -7.33 -10.33
C LEU A 118 -0.24 -7.01 -11.37
N GLN A 119 0.25 -5.78 -11.41
CA GLN A 119 1.35 -5.40 -12.32
C GLN A 119 2.63 -6.19 -12.03
N PHE A 120 2.96 -6.37 -10.74
CA PHE A 120 4.07 -7.17 -10.28
C PHE A 120 3.92 -8.63 -10.74
N MET A 121 2.75 -9.23 -10.53
CA MET A 121 2.50 -10.62 -10.93
C MET A 121 2.52 -10.79 -12.45
N THR A 122 1.96 -9.84 -13.20
CA THR A 122 2.04 -9.84 -14.67
C THR A 122 3.50 -9.82 -15.15
N THR A 123 4.35 -9.03 -14.49
CA THR A 123 5.79 -8.95 -14.79
C THR A 123 6.50 -10.26 -14.44
N MET A 124 6.18 -10.86 -13.29
CA MET A 124 6.79 -12.12 -12.84
C MET A 124 6.38 -13.32 -13.70
N MET A 125 5.12 -13.39 -14.12
CA MET A 125 4.60 -14.49 -14.93
C MET A 125 4.88 -14.30 -16.44
N MET A 126 5.30 -13.10 -16.86
CA MET A 126 5.46 -12.71 -18.27
C MET A 126 4.16 -12.88 -19.09
N THR A 127 3.02 -12.90 -18.42
CA THR A 127 1.68 -13.12 -18.99
C THR A 127 0.66 -12.31 -18.19
N ASP A 128 -0.55 -12.15 -18.72
CA ASP A 128 -1.64 -11.51 -17.95
C ASP A 128 -1.91 -12.30 -16.66
N SER A 129 -1.81 -11.61 -15.51
CA SER A 129 -1.98 -12.20 -14.18
C SER A 129 -3.44 -12.33 -13.76
N LYS A 130 -4.36 -11.62 -14.42
CA LYS A 130 -5.78 -11.59 -14.03
C LYS A 130 -6.43 -12.99 -14.05
N PRO A 131 -6.28 -13.83 -15.08
CA PRO A 131 -6.89 -15.16 -15.09
C PRO A 131 -6.38 -16.06 -13.96
N ALA A 132 -5.09 -15.96 -13.63
CA ALA A 132 -4.50 -16.72 -12.54
C ALA A 132 -5.02 -16.25 -11.17
N CYS A 133 -5.10 -14.93 -10.96
CA CYS A 133 -5.64 -14.35 -9.72
C CYS A 133 -7.15 -14.59 -9.59
N ALA A 134 -7.90 -14.58 -10.69
CA ALA A 134 -9.33 -14.91 -10.71
C ALA A 134 -9.59 -16.38 -10.33
N ALA A 135 -8.68 -17.28 -10.66
CA ALA A 135 -8.77 -18.68 -10.28
C ALA A 135 -8.46 -18.93 -8.79
N SER A 136 -7.70 -18.04 -8.13
CA SER A 136 -7.34 -18.19 -6.72
C SER A 136 -7.09 -16.86 -6.02
N SER A 137 -7.89 -16.55 -5.00
CA SER A 137 -7.67 -15.38 -4.13
C SER A 137 -6.36 -15.43 -3.35
N ALA A 138 -5.80 -16.63 -3.12
CA ALA A 138 -4.47 -16.78 -2.54
C ALA A 138 -3.35 -16.25 -3.47
N LEU A 139 -3.50 -16.41 -4.79
CA LEU A 139 -2.56 -15.83 -5.76
C LEU A 139 -2.64 -14.31 -5.80
N LEU A 140 -3.84 -13.74 -5.66
CA LEU A 140 -4.01 -12.30 -5.53
C LEU A 140 -3.31 -11.77 -4.26
N LEU A 141 -3.48 -12.46 -3.13
CA LEU A 141 -2.79 -12.11 -1.89
C LEU A 141 -1.27 -12.19 -2.03
N LEU A 142 -0.75 -13.23 -2.71
CA LEU A 142 0.67 -13.36 -2.98
C LEU A 142 1.18 -12.23 -3.89
N ALA A 143 0.39 -11.85 -4.91
CA ALA A 143 0.70 -10.75 -5.81
C ALA A 143 0.84 -9.42 -5.06
N ILE A 144 -0.10 -9.11 -4.16
CA ILE A 144 -0.07 -7.89 -3.34
C ILE A 144 1.17 -7.87 -2.45
N ASN A 145 1.42 -8.95 -1.70
CA ASN A 145 2.58 -9.03 -0.81
C ASN A 145 3.90 -8.95 -1.57
N GLY A 146 4.01 -9.65 -2.71
CA GLY A 146 5.17 -9.58 -3.58
C GLY A 146 5.41 -8.17 -4.13
N GLY A 147 4.36 -7.48 -4.54
CA GLY A 147 4.45 -6.09 -5.01
C GLY A 147 4.84 -5.09 -3.93
N ILE A 148 4.37 -5.26 -2.68
CA ILE A 148 4.82 -4.44 -1.55
C ILE A 148 6.32 -4.67 -1.27
N GLN A 149 6.75 -5.93 -1.27
CA GLN A 149 8.15 -6.28 -1.04
C GLN A 149 9.06 -5.76 -2.16
N GLU A 150 8.64 -5.89 -3.42
CA GLU A 150 9.36 -5.33 -4.57
C GLU A 150 9.58 -3.83 -4.39
N ARG A 151 8.51 -3.07 -4.08
CA ARG A 151 8.64 -1.60 -3.95
C ARG A 151 9.55 -1.22 -2.80
N ALA A 152 9.49 -1.94 -1.70
CA ALA A 152 10.37 -1.71 -0.55
C ALA A 152 11.84 -1.94 -0.95
N VAL A 153 12.13 -3.01 -1.68
CA VAL A 153 13.49 -3.32 -2.16
C VAL A 153 13.95 -2.28 -3.20
N SER A 154 13.11 -1.94 -4.17
CA SER A 154 13.41 -0.95 -5.21
C SER A 154 13.67 0.44 -4.61
N THR A 155 12.91 0.84 -3.58
CA THR A 155 13.15 2.09 -2.85
C THR A 155 14.47 2.06 -2.08
N ALA A 156 14.77 0.96 -1.40
CA ALA A 156 16.03 0.80 -0.68
C ALA A 156 17.25 0.83 -1.62
N LEU A 157 17.15 0.18 -2.78
CA LEU A 157 18.20 0.20 -3.81
C LEU A 157 18.37 1.59 -4.43
N GLY A 158 17.28 2.31 -4.70
CA GLY A 158 17.33 3.69 -5.16
C GLY A 158 18.05 4.61 -4.17
N ALA A 159 17.68 4.52 -2.89
CA ALA A 159 18.34 5.29 -1.82
C ALA A 159 19.83 4.90 -1.67
N ALA A 160 20.16 3.61 -1.78
CA ALA A 160 21.55 3.14 -1.74
C ALA A 160 22.37 3.63 -2.94
N ALA A 161 21.80 3.64 -4.14
CA ALA A 161 22.43 4.17 -5.34
C ALA A 161 22.67 5.68 -5.22
N ASP A 162 21.71 6.43 -4.69
CA ASP A 162 21.83 7.86 -4.43
C ASP A 162 22.90 8.17 -3.37
N ALA A 163 22.92 7.39 -2.28
CA ALA A 163 23.94 7.51 -1.24
C ALA A 163 25.35 7.24 -1.81
N THR A 164 25.50 6.20 -2.64
CA THR A 164 26.76 5.85 -3.30
C THR A 164 27.19 6.94 -4.28
N SER A 165 26.26 7.48 -5.07
CA SER A 165 26.51 8.59 -5.99
C SER A 165 26.97 9.85 -5.25
N LYS A 166 26.34 10.20 -4.13
CA LYS A 166 26.74 11.31 -3.26
C LYS A 166 28.12 11.08 -2.63
N ALA A 167 28.39 9.87 -2.13
CA ALA A 167 29.69 9.51 -1.57
C ALA A 167 30.81 9.64 -2.61
N ASN A 168 30.60 9.13 -3.82
CA ASN A 168 31.58 9.24 -4.91
C ASN A 168 31.84 10.70 -5.32
N LYS A 169 30.80 11.54 -5.36
CA LYS A 169 30.96 12.98 -5.60
C LYS A 169 31.74 13.67 -4.48
N SER A 170 31.49 13.31 -3.22
CA SER A 170 32.24 13.82 -2.06
C SER A 170 33.72 13.44 -2.14
N ILE A 171 34.04 12.17 -2.38
CA ILE A 171 35.42 11.68 -2.49
C ILE A 171 36.16 12.41 -3.62
N ALA A 172 35.52 12.58 -4.77
CA ALA A 172 36.11 13.31 -5.90
C ALA A 172 36.38 14.78 -5.54
N SER A 173 35.45 15.43 -4.83
CA SER A 173 35.61 16.81 -4.34
C SER A 173 36.77 16.91 -3.33
N ASP A 174 36.82 16.03 -2.34
CA ASP A 174 37.85 16.02 -1.30
C ASP A 174 39.24 15.77 -1.88
N THR A 175 39.34 14.88 -2.86
CA THR A 175 40.58 14.61 -3.59
C THR A 175 41.06 15.84 -4.36
N MET A 176 40.14 16.55 -5.05
CA MET A 176 40.48 17.79 -5.75
C MET A 176 40.88 18.92 -4.79
N GLN A 177 40.22 19.04 -3.64
CA GLN A 177 40.56 20.02 -2.62
C GLN A 177 41.93 19.73 -2.00
N SER A 178 42.21 18.47 -1.69
CA SER A 178 43.52 18.01 -1.21
C SER A 178 44.64 18.34 -2.22
N LEU A 179 44.44 18.05 -3.51
CA LEU A 179 45.40 18.40 -4.56
C LEU A 179 45.64 19.91 -4.67
N ARG A 180 44.58 20.73 -4.52
CA ARG A 180 44.71 22.20 -4.50
C ARG A 180 45.52 22.67 -3.30
N GLN A 181 45.27 22.12 -2.11
CA GLN A 181 46.02 22.44 -0.89
C GLN A 181 47.51 22.07 -1.00
N ILE A 182 47.83 20.91 -1.59
CA ILE A 182 49.23 20.50 -1.83
C ILE A 182 49.92 21.48 -2.78
N ARG A 183 49.24 21.92 -3.85
CA ARG A 183 49.80 22.89 -4.81
C ARG A 183 50.05 24.26 -4.17
N THR A 184 49.16 24.76 -3.33
CA THR A 184 49.36 26.05 -2.65
C THR A 184 50.46 25.96 -1.59
N ALA A 185 50.51 24.87 -0.82
CA ALA A 185 51.56 24.65 0.17
C ALA A 185 52.96 24.57 -0.44
N ASN A 186 53.11 23.93 -1.62
CA ASN A 186 54.40 23.85 -2.32
C ASN A 186 54.82 25.18 -2.97
N ARG A 187 53.87 26.08 -3.29
CA ARG A 187 54.19 27.42 -3.81
C ARG A 187 54.76 28.35 -2.74
N ASN A 188 54.27 28.28 -1.50
CA ASN A 188 54.69 29.16 -0.41
C ASN A 188 56.05 28.80 0.20
N LYS A 189 56.71 27.73 -0.26
CA LYS A 189 58.04 27.30 0.19
C LYS A 189 59.19 27.79 -0.72
N LYS A 190 58.90 28.59 -1.74
CA LYS A 190 59.90 29.28 -2.58
C LYS A 190 59.95 30.75 -2.21
#